data_AF-A0A109V0K0-F1
#
_entry.id   AF-A0A109V0K0-F1
#
_cell.length_a   1.000
_cell.length_b   1.000
_cell.length_c   1.000
_cell.angle_alpha   90.00
_cell.angle_beta   90.00
_cell.angle_gamma   90.00
#
_symmetry.space_group_name_H-M   'P 1'
#
loop_
_entity.id
_entity.type
_entity.pdbx_description
1 polymer ?
#
loop_
_entity_poly.entity_id
_entity_poly.type
_entity_poly.pdbx_seq_one_letter_code
_entity_poly.pdbx_strand_id
1 'polypeptide(L)'
;MAIFSSITAIYIRIGFLFTLAYLSVKDVTAVLNHPFVLLLSQAMSLPMLNMNPFGAQLGLISLIFCMLAISDLIPLLEKNKKYFKSLVPFRLMMYFTIAVVSYLYESNLYIHNNAIFVYCFCELWLNFLIVTALKEEESKKGSEEEESNSSDEADSMDQSGVETDEDDDELGHSEERSDSASKRN
;
A
#
# COMPACT_ATOMS: atom_id res chain seq x y z
N MET A 1 -5.98 7.18 -9.11
CA MET A 1 -5.52 8.33 -8.29
C MET A 1 -5.55 7.88 -6.84
N ALA A 2 -4.38 7.69 -6.22
CA ALA A 2 -4.32 7.29 -4.82
C ALA A 2 -4.84 8.44 -3.94
N ILE A 3 -6.00 8.25 -3.31
CA ILE A 3 -6.60 9.26 -2.42
C ILE A 3 -5.81 9.34 -1.09
N PHE A 4 -5.06 8.28 -0.72
CA PHE A 4 -4.26 8.24 0.50
C PHE A 4 -2.90 7.56 0.27
N SER A 5 -1.84 8.12 0.86
CA SER A 5 -0.53 7.45 0.96
C SER A 5 -0.61 6.28 1.93
N SER A 6 0.16 5.22 1.66
CA SER A 6 0.27 4.04 2.54
C SER A 6 0.66 4.42 3.97
N ILE A 7 1.51 5.43 4.14
CA ILE A 7 1.95 5.96 5.43
C ILE A 7 0.76 6.56 6.19
N THR A 8 -0.05 7.37 5.52
CA THR A 8 -1.24 7.99 6.12
C THR A 8 -2.27 6.93 6.54
N ALA A 9 -2.48 5.90 5.72
CA ALA A 9 -3.36 4.78 6.04
C ALA A 9 -2.92 4.02 7.31
N ILE A 10 -1.61 3.78 7.45
CA ILE A 10 -1.05 3.14 8.64
C ILE A 10 -1.20 4.03 9.88
N TYR A 11 -0.99 5.35 9.76
CA TYR A 11 -1.23 6.29 10.86
C TYR A 11 -2.69 6.33 11.30
N ILE A 12 -3.64 6.31 10.36
CA ILE A 12 -5.08 6.23 10.66
C ILE A 12 -5.37 4.97 11.48
N ARG A 13 -4.79 3.82 11.10
CA ARG A 13 -4.97 2.57 11.84
C ARG A 13 -4.37 2.62 13.24
N ILE A 14 -3.16 3.16 13.40
CA ILE A 14 -2.54 3.34 14.72
C ILE A 14 -3.40 4.25 15.61
N GLY A 15 -3.90 5.36 15.05
CA GLY A 15 -4.81 6.28 15.75
C GLY A 15 -6.12 5.60 16.16
N PHE A 16 -6.69 4.76 15.29
CA PHE A 16 -7.87 3.95 15.59
C PHE A 16 -7.62 3.00 16.77
N LEU A 17 -6.50 2.27 16.78
CA LEU A 17 -6.14 1.36 17.88
C LEU A 17 -5.93 2.10 19.21
N PHE A 18 -5.26 3.26 19.19
CA PHE A 18 -5.11 4.09 20.39
C PHE A 18 -6.45 4.61 20.90
N THR A 19 -7.34 5.00 19.99
CA THR A 19 -8.69 5.45 20.33
C THR A 19 -9.48 4.30 20.99
N LEU A 20 -9.42 3.09 20.43
CA LEU A 20 -10.05 1.91 21.05
C LEU A 20 -9.46 1.56 22.41
N ALA A 21 -8.14 1.66 22.58
CA ALA A 21 -7.50 1.46 23.87
C ALA A 21 -8.02 2.48 24.90
N TYR A 22 -8.06 3.77 24.54
CA TYR A 22 -8.58 4.83 25.40
C TYR A 22 -10.06 4.63 25.77
N LEU A 23 -10.91 4.31 24.80
CA LEU A 23 -12.34 4.08 25.05
C LEU A 23 -12.57 2.81 25.90
N SER A 24 -11.73 1.78 25.75
CA SER A 24 -11.84 0.55 26.55
C SER A 24 -11.58 0.80 28.04
N VAL A 25 -10.74 1.78 28.39
CA VAL A 25 -10.48 2.17 29.80
C VAL A 25 -11.55 3.14 30.31
N LYS A 26 -12.02 4.06 29.47
CA LYS A 26 -12.93 5.11 29.89
C LYS A 26 -14.38 4.64 30.00
N ASP A 27 -14.91 4.08 28.92
CA ASP A 27 -16.28 3.56 28.86
C ASP A 27 -16.47 2.68 27.61
N VAL A 28 -16.46 1.35 27.81
CA VAL A 28 -16.73 0.37 26.75
C VAL A 28 -18.17 0.43 26.24
N THR A 29 -19.09 0.89 27.08
CA THR A 29 -20.52 0.99 26.79
C THR A 29 -20.77 1.99 25.67
N ALA A 30 -19.96 3.04 25.59
CA ALA A 30 -19.99 4.02 24.51
C ALA A 30 -19.59 3.42 23.15
N VAL A 31 -18.67 2.45 23.14
CA VAL A 31 -18.28 1.72 21.92
C VAL A 31 -19.38 0.75 21.50
N LEU A 32 -19.89 -0.04 22.45
CA LEU A 32 -20.90 -1.08 22.19
C LEU A 32 -22.24 -0.51 21.71
N ASN A 33 -22.64 0.66 22.22
CA ASN A 33 -23.89 1.33 21.83
C ASN A 33 -23.72 2.30 20.65
N HIS A 34 -22.55 2.32 20.01
CA HIS A 34 -22.36 3.17 18.84
C HIS A 34 -23.30 2.69 17.70
N PRO A 35 -24.02 3.61 16.99
CA PRO A 35 -25.01 3.23 15.98
C PRO A 35 -24.46 2.28 14.90
N PHE A 36 -23.21 2.48 14.49
CA PHE A 36 -22.52 1.58 13.55
C PHE A 36 -22.38 0.15 14.08
N VAL A 37 -21.99 0.00 15.35
CA VAL A 37 -21.80 -1.31 16.00
C VAL A 37 -23.15 -2.02 16.14
N LEU A 38 -24.19 -1.27 16.54
CA LEU A 38 -25.55 -1.80 16.66
C LEU A 38 -26.12 -2.23 15.30
N LEU A 39 -25.99 -1.39 14.27
CA LEU A 39 -26.51 -1.68 12.93
C LEU A 39 -25.80 -2.90 12.31
N LEU A 40 -24.47 -2.99 12.46
CA LEU A 40 -23.72 -4.15 11.96
C LEU A 40 -24.05 -5.43 12.74
N SER A 41 -24.20 -5.33 14.06
CA SER A 41 -24.60 -6.46 14.91
C SER A 41 -26.00 -6.97 14.56
N GLN A 42 -26.95 -6.06 14.30
CA GLN A 42 -28.31 -6.41 13.88
C GLN A 42 -28.32 -7.03 12.48
N ALA A 43 -27.55 -6.47 11.53
CA ALA A 43 -27.45 -7.02 10.18
C ALA A 43 -26.89 -8.46 10.16
N MET A 44 -25.98 -8.77 11.09
CA MET A 44 -25.37 -10.10 11.22
C MET A 44 -26.05 -11.00 12.26
N SER A 45 -27.14 -10.54 12.89
CA SER A 45 -27.87 -11.26 13.95
C SER A 45 -26.98 -11.74 15.12
N LEU A 46 -25.97 -10.95 15.49
CA LEU A 46 -25.02 -11.30 16.56
C LEU A 46 -25.56 -10.89 17.94
N PRO A 47 -25.28 -11.67 19.00
CA PRO A 47 -25.70 -11.33 20.35
C PRO A 47 -24.96 -10.08 20.84
N MET A 48 -25.73 -9.15 21.40
CA MET A 48 -25.17 -7.92 21.97
C MET A 48 -24.47 -8.23 23.29
N LEU A 49 -23.17 -7.95 23.33
CA LEU A 49 -22.40 -8.05 24.55
C LEU A 49 -22.73 -6.87 25.46
N ASN A 50 -23.11 -7.18 26.70
CA ASN A 50 -23.22 -6.19 27.76
C ASN A 50 -22.17 -6.53 28.82
N MET A 51 -21.13 -5.71 28.91
CA MET A 51 -20.04 -5.86 29.88
C MET A 51 -20.16 -4.82 30.98
N ASN A 52 -19.78 -5.20 32.20
CA ASN A 52 -19.66 -4.27 33.30
C ASN A 52 -18.51 -3.27 33.01
N PRO A 53 -18.74 -1.94 33.08
CA PRO A 53 -17.73 -0.93 32.77
C PRO A 53 -16.44 -1.02 33.61
N PHE A 54 -16.47 -1.66 34.78
CA PHE A 54 -15.32 -1.77 35.69
C PHE A 54 -14.70 -3.18 35.76
N GLY A 55 -14.78 -3.96 34.68
CA GLY A 55 -14.13 -5.27 34.60
C GLY A 55 -12.61 -5.18 34.42
N ALA A 56 -11.82 -5.91 35.23
CA ALA A 56 -10.36 -6.01 35.07
C ALA A 56 -9.92 -6.50 33.66
N GLN A 57 -10.80 -7.24 32.98
CA GLN A 57 -10.60 -7.70 31.60
C GLN A 57 -10.48 -6.55 30.59
N LEU A 58 -11.20 -5.44 30.81
CA LEU A 58 -11.17 -4.26 29.93
C LEU A 58 -9.81 -3.57 29.95
N GLY A 59 -9.19 -3.47 31.13
CA GLY A 59 -7.83 -2.93 31.28
C GLY A 59 -6.79 -3.77 30.54
N LEU A 60 -6.92 -5.10 30.60
CA LEU A 60 -6.04 -6.01 29.88
C LEU A 60 -6.21 -5.88 28.36
N ILE A 61 -7.45 -5.80 27.87
CA ILE A 61 -7.76 -5.58 26.45
C ILE A 61 -7.18 -4.24 25.96
N SER A 62 -7.31 -3.17 26.74
CA SER A 62 -6.70 -1.87 26.42
C SER A 62 -5.18 -1.96 26.31
N LEU A 63 -4.52 -2.71 27.21
CA LEU A 63 -3.07 -2.89 27.17
C LEU A 63 -2.65 -3.63 25.89
N ILE A 64 -3.40 -4.67 25.50
CA ILE A 64 -3.16 -5.40 24.24
C ILE A 64 -3.30 -4.46 23.04
N PHE A 65 -4.35 -3.64 22.97
CA PHE A 65 -4.51 -2.69 21.87
C PHE A 65 -3.38 -1.66 21.81
N CYS A 66 -2.89 -1.20 22.97
CA CYS A 66 -1.74 -0.30 23.04
C CYS A 66 -0.47 -0.99 22.54
N MET A 67 -0.21 -2.25 22.94
CA MET A 67 0.92 -3.02 22.43
C MET A 67 0.83 -3.26 20.92
N LEU A 68 -0.35 -3.55 20.39
CA LEU A 68 -0.57 -3.69 18.95
C LEU A 68 -0.27 -2.37 18.21
N ALA A 69 -0.74 -1.24 18.75
CA ALA A 69 -0.47 0.07 18.17
C ALA A 69 1.04 0.40 18.16
N ILE A 70 1.76 0.10 19.26
CA ILE A 70 3.21 0.31 19.35
C ILE A 70 3.97 -0.63 18.40
N SER A 71 3.55 -1.89 18.29
CA SER A 71 4.15 -2.86 17.38
C SER A 71 4.08 -2.42 15.92
N ASP A 72 3.08 -1.61 15.56
CA ASP A 72 2.93 -1.04 14.22
C ASP A 72 3.60 0.33 14.06
N LEU A 73 3.79 1.04 15.17
CA LEU A 73 4.51 2.31 15.21
C LEU A 73 6.02 2.13 14.97
N ILE A 74 6.64 1.08 15.55
CA ILE A 74 8.09 0.83 15.42
C ILE A 74 8.52 0.67 13.94
N PRO A 75 7.90 -0.20 13.13
CA PRO A 75 8.29 -0.38 11.72
C PRO A 75 7.97 0.84 10.86
N LEU A 76 7.00 1.67 11.27
CA LEU A 76 6.67 2.92 10.60
C LEU A 76 7.79 3.95 10.77
N LEU A 77 8.39 4.03 11.97
CA LEU A 77 9.56 4.87 12.25
C LEU A 77 10.80 4.44 11.46
N GLU A 78 10.97 3.13 11.25
CA GLU A 78 12.07 2.57 10.46
C GLU A 78 11.88 2.75 8.94
N LYS A 79 10.72 3.22 8.48
CA LYS A 79 10.35 3.37 7.05
C LYS A 79 10.56 2.09 6.23
N ASN A 80 10.47 0.91 6.86
CA ASN A 80 10.69 -0.36 6.19
C ASN A 80 9.46 -0.77 5.36
N LYS A 81 9.38 -0.30 4.11
CA LYS A 81 8.26 -0.61 3.20
C LYS A 81 8.11 -2.11 2.90
N LYS A 82 9.20 -2.88 2.90
CA LYS A 82 9.17 -4.33 2.65
C LYS A 82 8.48 -5.09 3.78
N TYR A 83 8.63 -4.64 5.02
CA TYR A 83 7.95 -5.23 6.18
C TYR A 83 6.43 -5.13 6.06
N PHE A 84 5.91 -3.95 5.72
CA PHE A 84 4.47 -3.74 5.54
C PHE A 84 3.91 -4.54 4.36
N LYS A 85 4.68 -4.74 3.29
CA LYS A 85 4.26 -5.52 2.12
C LYS A 85 3.87 -6.96 2.46
N SER A 86 4.64 -7.62 3.33
CA SER A 86 4.38 -9.01 3.69
C SER A 86 3.43 -9.14 4.89
N LEU A 87 3.54 -8.23 5.87
CA LEU A 87 2.77 -8.33 7.10
C LEU A 87 1.29 -7.97 6.93
N VAL A 88 0.97 -6.92 6.18
CA VAL A 88 -0.41 -6.43 6.03
C VAL A 88 -1.34 -7.48 5.40
N PRO A 89 -1.00 -8.16 4.27
CA PRO A 89 -1.87 -9.19 3.72
C PRO A 89 -2.01 -10.42 4.63
N PHE A 90 -0.95 -10.78 5.36
CA PHE A 90 -1.00 -11.86 6.35
C PHE A 90 -1.97 -11.51 7.49
N ARG A 91 -1.91 -10.28 7.99
CA ARG A 91 -2.80 -9.76 9.02
C ARG A 91 -4.26 -9.72 8.55
N LEU A 92 -4.48 -9.34 7.29
CA LEU A 92 -5.81 -9.39 6.67
C LEU A 92 -6.37 -10.82 6.63
N MET A 93 -5.55 -11.82 6.25
CA MET A 93 -5.96 -13.23 6.32
C MET A 93 -6.31 -13.68 7.74
N MET A 94 -5.50 -13.29 8.74
CA MET A 94 -5.80 -13.61 10.14
C MET A 94 -7.14 -13.02 10.60
N TYR A 95 -7.36 -11.73 10.41
CA TYR A 95 -8.62 -11.09 10.82
C TYR A 95 -9.83 -11.61 10.04
N PHE A 96 -9.63 -11.98 8.78
CA PHE A 96 -10.67 -12.63 7.99
C PHE A 96 -11.05 -13.99 8.57
N THR A 97 -10.05 -14.80 8.91
CA THR A 97 -10.26 -16.10 9.55
C THR A 97 -10.97 -15.95 10.90
N ILE A 98 -10.55 -14.99 11.72
CA ILE A 98 -11.18 -14.71 13.02
C ILE A 98 -12.63 -14.25 12.83
N ALA A 99 -12.92 -13.39 11.85
CA ALA A 99 -14.28 -12.93 11.56
C ALA A 99 -15.19 -14.10 11.13
N VAL A 100 -14.71 -14.97 10.23
CA VAL A 100 -15.45 -16.16 9.77
C VAL A 100 -15.68 -17.14 10.91
N VAL A 101 -14.67 -17.40 11.74
CA VAL A 101 -14.82 -18.27 12.92
C VAL A 101 -15.78 -17.64 13.92
N SER A 102 -15.69 -16.34 14.19
CA SER A 102 -16.62 -15.63 15.09
C SER A 102 -18.06 -15.72 14.62
N TYR A 103 -18.29 -15.73 13.30
CA TYR A 103 -19.61 -15.93 12.72
C TYR A 103 -20.10 -17.39 12.80
N LEU A 104 -19.28 -18.37 12.41
CA LEU A 104 -19.71 -19.77 12.30
C LEU A 104 -19.77 -20.50 13.65
N TYR A 105 -18.99 -20.10 14.64
CA TYR A 105 -18.91 -20.77 15.95
C TYR A 105 -19.95 -20.23 16.95
N GLU A 106 -21.23 -20.39 16.62
CA GLU A 106 -22.36 -19.97 17.48
C GLU A 106 -22.33 -20.64 18.88
N SER A 107 -21.70 -21.80 19.01
CA SER A 107 -21.68 -22.58 20.27
C SER A 107 -20.78 -21.98 21.37
N ASN A 108 -19.91 -21.01 21.07
CA ASN A 108 -19.03 -20.37 22.06
C ASN A 108 -19.33 -18.87 22.18
N LEU A 109 -20.14 -18.49 23.18
CA LEU A 109 -20.49 -17.10 23.52
C LEU A 109 -19.29 -16.16 23.72
N TYR A 110 -18.11 -16.70 24.06
CA TYR A 110 -16.88 -15.91 24.20
C TYR A 110 -16.31 -15.42 22.86
N ILE A 111 -16.51 -16.18 21.78
CA ILE A 111 -15.99 -15.87 20.43
C ILE A 111 -17.09 -15.31 19.53
N HIS A 112 -18.34 -15.74 19.74
CA HIS A 112 -19.52 -15.24 19.05
C HIS A 112 -20.05 -13.98 19.74
N ASN A 113 -19.36 -12.87 19.51
CA ASN A 113 -19.59 -11.61 20.22
C ASN A 113 -19.61 -10.45 19.22
N ASN A 114 -20.61 -9.57 19.33
CA ASN A 114 -20.73 -8.39 18.46
C ASN A 114 -19.46 -7.52 18.46
N ALA A 115 -18.79 -7.35 19.60
CA ALA A 115 -17.60 -6.54 19.73
C ALA A 115 -16.42 -7.10 18.92
N ILE A 116 -16.22 -8.42 18.98
CA ILE A 116 -15.12 -9.11 18.29
C ILE A 116 -15.36 -9.05 16.78
N PHE A 117 -16.58 -9.33 16.35
CA PHE A 117 -16.93 -9.29 14.93
C PHE A 117 -16.77 -7.88 14.35
N VAL A 118 -17.32 -6.85 15.01
CA VAL A 118 -17.24 -5.47 14.52
C VAL A 118 -15.79 -4.98 14.53
N TYR A 119 -15.00 -5.33 15.55
CA TYR A 119 -13.57 -5.05 15.56
C TYR A 119 -12.85 -5.69 14.37
N CYS A 120 -13.09 -6.99 14.11
CA CYS A 120 -12.49 -7.68 12.97
C CYS A 120 -12.94 -7.08 11.64
N PHE A 121 -14.20 -6.68 11.51
CA PHE A 121 -14.71 -6.01 10.32
C PHE A 121 -14.03 -4.66 10.06
N CYS A 122 -13.88 -3.83 11.10
CA CYS A 122 -13.13 -2.58 11.01
C CYS A 122 -11.66 -2.80 10.65
N GLU A 123 -10.99 -3.78 11.27
CA GLU A 123 -9.62 -4.15 10.92
C GLU A 123 -9.51 -4.65 9.48
N LEU A 124 -10.47 -5.44 8.99
CA LEU A 124 -10.48 -5.89 7.59
C LEU A 124 -10.55 -4.70 6.63
N TRP A 125 -11.43 -3.74 6.89
CA TRP A 125 -11.53 -2.52 6.08
C TRP A 125 -10.26 -1.68 6.10
N LEU A 126 -9.67 -1.46 7.27
CA LEU A 126 -8.42 -0.70 7.40
C LEU A 126 -7.25 -1.42 6.72
N ASN A 127 -7.09 -2.73 6.94
CA ASN A 127 -6.03 -3.50 6.29
C ASN A 127 -6.23 -3.55 4.77
N PHE A 128 -7.47 -3.64 4.28
CA PHE A 128 -7.78 -3.58 2.84
C PHE A 128 -7.39 -2.24 2.23
N LEU A 129 -7.66 -1.13 2.93
CA LEU A 129 -7.24 0.21 2.51
C LEU A 129 -5.71 0.30 2.43
N ILE A 130 -5.00 -0.21 3.44
CA ILE A 130 -3.53 -0.22 3.46
C ILE A 130 -2.96 -1.05 2.29
N VAL A 131 -3.49 -2.25 2.03
CA VAL A 131 -3.04 -3.08 0.89
C VAL A 131 -3.27 -2.34 -0.43
N THR A 132 -4.42 -1.70 -0.60
CA THR A 132 -4.74 -0.96 -1.83
C THR A 132 -3.77 0.21 -2.02
N ALA A 133 -3.52 0.99 -0.97
CA ALA A 133 -2.56 2.10 -1.01
C ALA A 133 -1.12 1.63 -1.31
N LEU A 134 -0.70 0.50 -0.75
CA LEU A 134 0.62 -0.09 -1.03
C LEU A 134 0.72 -0.54 -2.50
N LYS A 135 -0.30 -1.20 -3.04
CA LYS A 135 -0.31 -1.63 -4.45
C LYS A 135 -0.29 -0.47 -5.42
N GLU A 136 -0.99 0.62 -5.13
CA GLU A 136 -0.95 1.83 -5.95
C GLU A 136 0.42 2.51 -5.92
N GLU A 137 1.10 2.56 -4.76
CA GLU A 137 2.47 3.09 -4.68
C GLU A 137 3.46 2.25 -5.50
N GLU A 138 3.27 0.93 -5.59
CA GLU A 138 4.11 0.06 -6.41
C GLU A 138 3.85 0.26 -7.90
N SER A 139 2.57 0.35 -8.30
CA SER A 139 2.22 0.58 -9.69
C SER A 139 2.78 1.89 -10.24
N LYS A 140 2.83 2.95 -9.41
CA LYS A 140 3.41 4.24 -9.80
C LYS A 140 4.92 4.18 -9.96
N LYS A 141 5.60 3.47 -9.06
CA LYS A 141 7.06 3.28 -9.16
C LYS A 141 7.45 2.48 -10.39
N GLY A 142 6.69 1.43 -10.71
CA GLY A 142 6.93 0.63 -11.91
C GLY A 142 6.80 1.48 -13.19
N SER A 143 5.78 2.33 -13.27
CA SER A 143 5.62 3.22 -14.44
C SER A 143 6.67 4.33 -14.52
N GLU A 144 7.09 4.90 -13.39
CA GLU A 144 8.16 5.92 -13.36
C GLU A 144 9.53 5.33 -13.73
N GLU A 145 9.81 4.09 -13.32
CA GLU A 145 11.03 3.35 -13.71
C GLU A 145 11.01 2.98 -15.21
N GLU A 146 9.85 2.57 -15.75
CA GLU A 146 9.69 2.29 -17.18
C GLU A 146 9.82 3.55 -18.05
N GLU A 147 9.24 4.68 -17.62
CA GLU A 147 9.39 5.97 -18.32
C GLU A 147 10.85 6.45 -18.30
N SER A 148 11.53 6.41 -17.16
CA SER A 148 12.94 6.80 -17.05
C SER A 148 13.85 5.94 -17.94
N ASN A 149 13.65 4.62 -17.93
CA ASN A 149 14.48 3.72 -18.72
C ASN A 149 14.24 3.90 -20.23
N SER A 150 13.01 4.25 -20.64
CA SER A 150 12.68 4.57 -22.03
C SER A 150 13.27 5.92 -22.49
N SER A 151 13.36 6.91 -21.59
CA SER A 151 14.01 8.19 -21.90
C SER A 151 15.54 8.09 -21.96
N ASP A 152 16.15 7.28 -21.09
CA ASP A 152 17.60 7.04 -21.12
C ASP A 152 18.02 6.26 -22.38
N GLU A 153 17.19 5.31 -22.84
CA GLU A 153 17.39 4.64 -24.12
C GLU A 153 17.24 5.59 -25.31
N ALA A 154 16.26 6.52 -25.28
CA ALA A 154 16.06 7.51 -26.34
C ALA A 154 17.20 8.54 -26.45
N ASP A 155 17.72 9.05 -25.33
CA ASP A 155 18.87 9.97 -25.31
C ASP A 155 20.17 9.29 -25.77
N SER A 156 20.33 7.99 -25.49
CA SER A 156 21.50 7.21 -25.95
C SER A 156 21.51 6.96 -27.46
N MET A 157 20.34 6.95 -28.11
CA MET A 157 20.24 6.80 -29.57
C MET A 157 20.52 8.12 -30.31
N ASP A 158 20.15 9.27 -29.75
CA ASP A 158 20.40 10.59 -30.36
C ASP A 158 21.89 10.98 -30.34
N GLN A 159 22.65 10.51 -29.35
CA GLN A 159 24.08 10.79 -29.23
C GLN A 159 24.98 9.88 -30.09
N SER A 160 24.42 8.86 -30.76
CA SER A 160 25.13 7.96 -31.67
C SER A 160 25.00 8.33 -33.15
N GLY A 161 24.33 9.44 -33.45
CA GLY A 161 23.93 9.83 -34.81
C GLY A 161 24.74 10.93 -35.51
N VAL A 162 25.81 11.50 -34.92
CA VAL A 162 26.59 12.57 -35.59
C VAL A 162 28.06 12.55 -35.19
N GLU A 163 28.85 11.60 -35.70
CA GLU A 163 30.27 11.81 -36.00
C GLU A 163 30.63 10.98 -37.25
N THR A 164 31.44 11.58 -38.13
CA THR A 164 31.80 11.25 -39.54
C THR A 164 30.73 11.65 -40.56
N ASP A 165 30.94 12.66 -41.43
CA ASP A 165 32.15 12.93 -42.22
C ASP A 165 32.62 14.40 -42.12
N GLU A 166 33.88 14.60 -41.72
CA GLU A 166 34.62 15.83 -42.02
C GLU A 166 35.20 15.76 -43.43
N ASP A 167 35.04 16.86 -44.14
CA ASP A 167 35.54 17.19 -45.46
C ASP A 167 37.06 16.99 -45.61
N ASP A 168 37.48 16.45 -46.76
CA ASP A 168 38.79 16.77 -47.35
C ASP A 168 38.73 16.48 -48.87
N ASP A 169 38.52 17.52 -49.68
CA ASP A 169 38.98 17.58 -51.07
C ASP A 169 38.87 19.05 -51.59
N GLU A 170 39.82 19.89 -51.20
CA GLU A 170 40.08 21.17 -51.86
C GLU A 170 41.19 21.04 -52.93
N LEU A 171 40.81 21.38 -54.16
CA LEU A 171 41.53 22.24 -55.12
C LEU A 171 42.78 21.71 -55.87
N GLY A 172 42.55 21.43 -57.16
CA GLY A 172 43.17 22.23 -58.22
C GLY A 172 44.37 21.64 -58.98
N HIS A 173 44.15 21.23 -60.23
CA HIS A 173 45.05 21.65 -61.32
C HIS A 173 44.32 21.74 -62.66
N SER A 174 44.58 22.88 -63.28
CA SER A 174 44.08 23.48 -64.51
C SER A 174 44.47 22.76 -65.81
N GLU A 175 43.66 23.06 -66.83
CA GLU A 175 43.73 22.80 -68.27
C GLU A 175 45.13 22.81 -68.91
N GLU A 176 45.36 21.93 -69.92
CA GLU A 176 45.86 22.36 -71.25
C GLU A 176 45.67 21.31 -72.38
N ARG A 177 44.81 21.70 -73.33
CA ARG A 177 44.75 21.48 -74.79
C ARG A 177 45.71 20.53 -75.56
N SER A 178 45.08 19.95 -76.61
CA SER A 178 45.59 19.52 -77.94
C SER A 178 46.58 18.34 -77.97
N ASP A 179 46.53 17.37 -78.88
CA ASP A 179 46.22 17.48 -80.31
C ASP A 179 45.86 16.11 -80.92
N SER A 180 45.25 16.21 -82.10
CA SER A 180 44.95 15.19 -83.12
C SER A 180 45.85 13.94 -83.26
N ALA A 181 45.23 12.78 -83.57
CA ALA A 181 45.44 11.99 -84.80
C ALA A 181 45.24 10.46 -84.66
N SER A 182 44.35 9.93 -85.52
CA SER A 182 44.59 8.77 -86.41
C SER A 182 44.67 7.33 -85.85
N LYS A 183 43.63 6.53 -86.14
CA LYS A 183 43.60 5.25 -86.92
C LYS A 183 42.31 4.48 -86.58
N ARG A 184 41.34 4.29 -87.50
CA ARG A 184 41.28 3.27 -88.57
C ARG A 184 41.88 1.92 -88.17
N ASN A 185 41.04 0.97 -87.77
CA ASN A 185 40.50 -0.11 -88.61
C ASN A 185 39.37 -0.83 -87.90
#